data_AF-A0A9E3AJ22-F1
#
_entry.id   AF-A0A9E3AJ22-F1
#
_cell.length_a   1.000
_cell.length_b   1.000
_cell.length_c   1.000
_cell.angle_alpha   90.00
_cell.angle_beta   90.00
_cell.angle_gamma   90.00
#
_symmetry.space_group_name_H-M   'P 1'
#
loop_
_entity.id
_entity.type
_entity.pdbx_description
1 polymer ?
#
loop_
_entity_poly.entity_id
_entity_poly.type
_entity_poly.pdbx_seq_one_letter_code
_entity_poly.pdbx_strand_id
1 'polypeptide(L)' 'MLGGESVPVPRYSALLPTRAFNADLEWACLTAGECAANIETLEPASAIIDAMIAEATNALSSGAHAA' A
#
# COMPACT_ATOMS: atom_id res chain seq x y z
N MET A 1 1.57 -2.84 -19.25
CA MET A 1 0.66 -2.91 -20.41
C MET A 1 -0.52 -1.98 -20.16
N LEU A 2 -0.97 -1.24 -21.16
CA LEU A 2 -2.18 -0.43 -21.10
C LEU A 2 -3.10 -0.91 -22.23
N GLY A 3 -4.32 -1.37 -21.92
CA GLY A 3 -5.22 -1.94 -22.93
C GLY A 3 -4.72 -3.21 -23.64
N GLY A 4 -3.77 -3.94 -23.06
CA GLY A 4 -3.19 -5.15 -23.67
C GLY A 4 -1.99 -4.91 -24.58
N GLU A 5 -1.57 -3.65 -24.77
CA GLU A 5 -0.36 -3.32 -25.54
C GLU A 5 0.83 -3.00 -24.62
N SER A 6 2.04 -3.37 -25.09
CA SER A 6 3.30 -3.06 -24.42
C SER A 6 3.71 -1.63 -24.72
N VAL A 7 3.26 -0.70 -23.88
CA VAL A 7 3.64 0.70 -23.97
C VAL A 7 4.99 0.91 -23.25
N PRO A 8 5.99 1.54 -23.89
CA PRO A 8 7.23 1.92 -23.21
C PRO A 8 6.90 2.88 -22.07
N VAL A 9 7.22 2.48 -20.85
CA VAL A 9 7.00 3.30 -19.66
C VAL A 9 8.13 4.33 -19.59
N PRO A 10 7.83 5.65 -19.62
CA PRO A 10 8.85 6.67 -19.45
C PRO A 10 9.56 6.49 -18.10
N ARG A 11 10.88 6.75 -18.05
CA ARG A 11 11.61 6.82 -16.78
C ARG A 11 10.89 7.78 -15.82
N TYR A 12 10.68 7.34 -14.58
CA TYR A 12 10.00 8.11 -13.52
C TYR A 12 8.51 8.39 -13.77
N SER A 13 7.81 7.56 -14.56
CA SER A 13 6.36 7.74 -14.74
C SER A 13 5.60 7.49 -13.43
N ALA A 14 4.54 8.28 -13.21
CA ALA A 14 3.59 8.10 -12.11
C ALA A 14 2.53 7.01 -12.41
N LEU A 15 2.79 6.11 -13.37
CA LEU A 15 1.88 5.02 -13.67
C LEU A 15 1.88 4.02 -12.52
N LEU A 16 0.69 3.77 -11.95
CA LEU A 16 0.52 2.79 -10.90
C LEU A 16 0.90 1.39 -11.42
N PRO A 17 1.63 0.58 -10.64
CA PRO A 17 1.93 -0.79 -11.00
C PRO A 17 0.64 -1.57 -11.29
N THR A 18 0.55 -2.13 -12.49
CA THR A 18 -0.51 -3.08 -12.86
C THR A 18 -0.03 -4.51 -12.61
N ARG A 19 -0.91 -5.52 -12.69
CA ARG A 19 -0.49 -6.94 -12.56
C ARG A 19 0.59 -7.38 -13.57
N ALA A 20 0.69 -6.68 -14.71
CA ALA A 20 1.70 -6.94 -15.73
C ALA A 20 2.94 -6.04 -15.59
N PHE A 21 3.09 -5.35 -14.45
CA PHE A 21 4.23 -4.49 -14.18
C PHE A 21 5.46 -5.34 -13.85
N ASN A 22 6.52 -5.18 -14.63
CA ASN A 22 7.80 -5.81 -14.35
C ASN A 22 8.58 -4.85 -13.44
N ALA A 23 8.80 -5.28 -12.19
CA ALA A 23 9.23 -4.42 -11.08
C ALA A 23 10.71 -4.04 -11.15
N ASP A 24 11.09 -3.26 -12.16
CA ASP A 24 12.37 -2.58 -12.17
C ASP A 24 12.27 -1.31 -11.31
N LEU A 25 12.63 -1.46 -10.04
CA LEU A 25 12.60 -0.40 -9.03
C LEU A 25 13.54 0.76 -9.36
N GLU A 26 14.51 0.58 -10.26
CA GLU A 26 15.40 1.68 -10.69
C GLU A 26 14.71 2.64 -11.66
N TRP A 27 13.61 2.22 -12.30
CA TRP A 27 12.91 2.98 -13.34
C TRP A 27 11.53 3.48 -12.92
N ALA A 28 11.02 2.96 -11.79
CA ALA A 28 9.68 3.21 -11.28
C ALA A 28 9.67 4.25 -10.17
N CYS A 29 8.88 5.32 -10.34
CA CYS A 29 8.51 6.18 -9.21
C CYS A 29 7.29 5.53 -8.53
N LEU A 30 7.50 4.77 -7.46
CA LEU A 30 6.42 4.14 -6.72
C LEU A 30 5.75 5.18 -5.80
N THR A 31 4.43 5.33 -5.95
CA THR A 31 3.64 6.13 -5.02
C THR A 31 3.46 5.37 -3.71
N ALA A 32 4.14 5.80 -2.66
CA ALA A 32 4.00 5.27 -1.32
C ALA A 32 3.82 6.43 -0.32
N GLY A 33 2.94 6.26 0.66
CA GLY A 33 2.83 7.20 1.78
C GLY A 33 4.00 7.01 2.76
N GLU A 34 4.25 8.01 3.61
CA GLU A 34 5.31 7.92 4.65
C GLU A 34 5.12 6.72 5.58
N CYS A 35 3.87 6.29 5.80
CA CYS A 35 3.55 5.10 6.59
C CYS A 35 4.03 3.78 5.99
N ALA A 36 4.46 3.75 4.71
CA ALA A 36 4.98 2.54 4.08
C ALA A 36 6.23 2.00 4.80
N ALA A 37 6.97 2.84 5.51
CA ALA A 37 8.11 2.43 6.34
C ALA A 37 7.69 1.53 7.53
N ASN A 38 6.42 1.54 7.92
CA ASN A 38 5.90 0.73 9.03
C ASN A 38 5.36 -0.65 8.56
N ILE A 39 5.44 -0.95 7.26
CA ILE A 39 4.95 -2.22 6.72
C ILE A 39 6.08 -3.26 6.81
N GLU A 40 5.97 -4.18 7.77
CA GLU A 40 6.97 -5.22 8.00
C GLU A 40 6.57 -6.59 7.42
N THR A 41 5.27 -6.79 7.17
CA THR A 41 4.69 -8.07 6.74
C THR A 41 3.80 -7.91 5.51
N LEU A 42 3.71 -8.98 4.71
CA LEU A 42 2.72 -9.08 3.64
C LEU A 42 1.54 -9.89 4.16
N GLU A 43 0.35 -9.29 4.11
CA GLU A 43 -0.86 -9.90 4.66
C GLU A 43 -2.02 -9.91 3.66
N PRO A 44 -2.94 -10.89 3.77
CA PRO A 44 -4.21 -10.82 3.06
C PRO A 44 -4.98 -9.55 3.45
N ALA A 45 -5.69 -8.96 2.48
CA ALA A 45 -6.46 -7.74 2.72
C ALA A 45 -7.47 -7.87 3.88
N SER A 46 -8.04 -9.08 4.08
CA SER A 46 -8.93 -9.34 5.21
C SER A 46 -8.24 -9.20 6.57
N ALA A 47 -7.02 -9.72 6.70
CA ALA A 47 -6.25 -9.65 7.94
C ALA A 47 -5.90 -8.20 8.31
N ILE A 48 -5.56 -7.37 7.32
CA ILE A 48 -5.31 -5.94 7.52
C ILE A 48 -6.55 -5.24 8.08
N ILE A 49 -7.73 -5.48 7.50
CA ILE A 49 -8.98 -4.88 7.95
C ILE A 49 -9.31 -5.32 9.38
N ASP A 50 -9.16 -6.61 9.68
CA ASP A 50 -9.43 -7.16 11.01
C ASP A 50 -8.50 -6.54 12.06
N ALA A 51 -7.21 -6.39 11.75
CA ALA A 51 -6.23 -5.74 12.62
C ALA A 51 -6.57 -4.27 12.86
N MET A 52 -6.92 -3.51 11.81
CA MET A 52 -7.32 -2.10 11.94
C MET A 52 -8.55 -1.94 12.85
N ILE A 53 -9.55 -2.83 12.73
CA ILE A 53 -10.75 -2.81 13.57
C ILE A 53 -10.38 -3.09 15.03
N ALA A 54 -9.53 -4.09 15.27
CA ALA A 54 -9.08 -4.44 16.62
C ALA A 54 -8.32 -3.28 17.28
N GLU A 55 -7.38 -2.66 16.57
CA GLU A 55 -6.62 -1.50 17.04
C GLU A 55 -7.52 -0.31 17.38
N ALA A 56 -8.44 0.03 16.48
CA ALA A 56 -9.39 1.13 16.70
C ALA A 56 -10.26 0.87 17.93
N THR A 57 -10.75 -0.36 18.10
CA THR A 57 -11.57 -0.76 19.25
C THR A 57 -10.78 -0.63 20.56
N ASN A 58 -9.53 -1.10 20.56
CA ASN A 58 -8.64 -1.01 21.72
C ASN A 58 -8.34 0.45 22.09
N ALA A 59 -8.07 1.30 21.10
CA ALA A 59 -7.82 2.73 21.31
C ALA A 59 -9.05 3.44 21.92
N LEU A 60 -10.25 3.16 21.40
CA LEU A 60 -11.50 3.72 21.91
C LEU A 60 -11.80 3.25 23.34
N SER A 61 -11.54 1.98 23.64
CA SER A 61 -11.73 1.42 24.99
C SER A 61 -10.75 1.99 26.02
N SER A 62 -9.51 2.28 25.60
CA SER A 62 -8.46 2.84 26.45
C SER A 62 -8.61 4.36 26.65
N GLY A 63 -9.21 5.06 25.69
CA GLY A 63 -9.50 6.50 25.77
C GLY A 63 -10.68 6.86 26.67
N ALA A 64 -11.53 5.91 27.06
CA ALA A 64 -12.69 6.14 27.92
C ALA A 64 -12.36 6.47 29.40
N HIS A 65 -11.07 6.48 29.78
CA HIS A 65 -10.61 6.81 31.14
C HIS A 65 -9.79 8.12 31.23
N ALA A 66 -9.71 8.89 30.15
CA ALA A 66 -8.89 10.10 30.06
C ALA A 66 -9.69 11.38 29.76
N ALA A 67 -11.00 11.40 30.07
CA ALA A 67 -11.87 12.56 29.94
C ALA A 67 -12.60 12.85 31.25
#